data_AF-A0A1X9NDI0-F1
#
_entry.id   AF-A0A1X9NDI0-F1
#
_cell.length_a   1.000
_cell.length_b   1.000
_cell.length_c   1.000
_cell.angle_alpha   90.00
_cell.angle_beta   90.00
_cell.angle_gamma   90.00
#
_symmetry.space_group_name_H-M   'P 1'
#
loop_
_entity.id
_entity.type
_entity.pdbx_description
1 polymer ?
#
loop_
_entity_poly.entity_id
_entity_poly.type
_entity_poly.pdbx_seq_one_letter_code
_entity_poly.pdbx_strand_id
1 'polypeptide(L)'
;MPPMIVADGDGNIKQFIQATHCPLAMLEHHEFSQDVMVYNVDVNDKVYLFTDGVEESRNSANEMFGEARLHGLFDGTDGNMFDRIIGRLAEFTAGQDQDDDITLAVLDCVPNAGPKVRARDTIKVLPWSLNYDLGIDDIRASNPVSQIVPLLSNAIGLDVHQDYLSTILSELYSNALEHGLLELDSSMKQTEDGFMDYYSLRSQRLADLQTGMINIQIHFKHNGSCYQIELQMSDSGAGFDYQKARAVAGENDAFGRGIGILESLCDDVVYSKGGSSVTVTYALE
;
A
#
# COMPACT_ATOMS: atom_id res chain seq x y z
N MET A 1 -8.39 -21.70 -8.84
CA MET A 1 -9.32 -20.72 -9.42
C MET A 1 -9.14 -20.74 -10.92
N PRO A 2 -10.23 -20.86 -11.69
CA PRO A 2 -10.16 -20.86 -13.14
C PRO A 2 -9.70 -19.48 -13.68
N PRO A 3 -9.15 -19.43 -14.91
CA PRO A 3 -8.69 -18.19 -15.50
C PRO A 3 -9.87 -17.27 -15.86
N MET A 4 -9.67 -15.96 -15.70
CA MET A 4 -10.63 -15.00 -16.27
C MET A 4 -10.49 -14.97 -17.79
N ILE A 5 -11.60 -14.79 -18.49
CA ILE A 5 -11.63 -14.76 -19.95
C ILE A 5 -11.94 -13.35 -20.41
N VAL A 6 -11.13 -12.80 -21.31
CA VAL A 6 -11.47 -11.58 -22.04
C VAL A 6 -11.93 -11.96 -23.43
N ALA A 7 -13.13 -11.58 -23.79
CA ALA A 7 -13.70 -11.80 -25.12
C ALA A 7 -14.10 -10.50 -25.78
N ASP A 8 -14.14 -10.49 -27.12
CA ASP A 8 -14.71 -9.38 -27.88
C ASP A 8 -16.24 -9.35 -27.81
N GLY A 9 -16.84 -8.33 -28.41
CA GLY A 9 -18.29 -8.15 -28.45
C GLY A 9 -19.05 -9.24 -29.23
N ASP A 10 -18.37 -10.07 -30.00
CA ASP A 10 -18.95 -11.18 -30.78
C ASP A 10 -18.74 -12.54 -30.08
N GLY A 11 -18.07 -12.55 -28.92
CA GLY A 11 -17.84 -13.75 -28.12
C GLY A 11 -16.60 -14.55 -28.53
N ASN A 12 -15.62 -13.96 -29.22
CA ASN A 12 -14.31 -14.60 -29.43
C ASN A 12 -13.38 -14.36 -28.25
N ILE A 13 -12.72 -15.41 -27.78
CA ILE A 13 -11.69 -15.27 -26.73
C ILE A 13 -10.48 -14.51 -27.30
N LYS A 14 -10.13 -13.40 -26.66
CA LYS A 14 -8.92 -12.60 -26.96
C LYS A 14 -7.74 -13.01 -26.09
N GLN A 15 -7.98 -13.22 -24.80
CA GLN A 15 -6.92 -13.54 -23.83
C GLN A 15 -7.49 -14.23 -22.59
N PHE A 16 -6.63 -15.02 -21.93
CA PHE A 16 -6.87 -15.61 -20.62
C PHE A 16 -6.01 -14.90 -19.58
N ILE A 17 -6.61 -14.52 -18.45
CA ILE A 17 -5.89 -13.92 -17.32
C ILE A 17 -5.79 -14.99 -16.22
N GLN A 18 -4.57 -15.51 -16.05
CA GLN A 18 -4.26 -16.56 -15.07
C GLN A 18 -4.00 -15.95 -13.68
N ALA A 19 -4.43 -16.65 -12.64
CA ALA A 19 -4.04 -16.31 -11.28
C ALA A 19 -2.56 -16.66 -11.07
N THR A 20 -1.75 -15.65 -10.77
CA THR A 20 -0.29 -15.79 -10.58
C THR A 20 0.14 -15.85 -9.12
N HIS A 21 -0.81 -15.66 -8.19
CA HIS A 21 -0.54 -15.57 -6.76
C HIS A 21 -1.17 -16.71 -5.99
N CYS A 22 -0.53 -17.07 -4.87
CA CYS A 22 -1.03 -18.08 -3.96
C CYS A 22 -2.30 -17.57 -3.25
N PRO A 23 -3.26 -18.45 -2.89
CA PRO A 23 -4.39 -18.07 -2.06
C PRO A 23 -3.95 -17.35 -0.78
N LEU A 24 -4.80 -16.43 -0.33
CA LEU A 24 -4.56 -15.67 0.89
C LEU A 24 -4.44 -16.61 2.11
N ALA A 25 -3.59 -16.21 3.06
CA ALA A 25 -3.28 -16.95 4.29
C ALA A 25 -2.50 -18.28 4.11
N MET A 26 -2.00 -18.57 2.91
CA MET A 26 -1.07 -19.70 2.70
C MET A 26 0.41 -19.33 2.83
N LEU A 27 0.75 -18.06 2.65
CA LEU A 27 2.13 -17.57 2.65
C LEU A 27 2.39 -16.65 3.84
N GLU A 28 3.62 -16.68 4.33
CA GLU A 28 4.11 -15.71 5.30
C GLU A 28 4.22 -14.32 4.66
N HIS A 29 4.17 -13.26 5.49
CA HIS A 29 4.07 -11.88 4.99
C HIS A 29 5.21 -11.48 4.03
N HIS A 30 6.39 -12.06 4.19
CA HIS A 30 7.57 -11.77 3.38
C HIS A 30 7.60 -12.53 2.03
N GLU A 31 6.75 -13.54 1.85
CA GLU A 31 6.61 -14.31 0.62
C GLU A 31 5.42 -13.83 -0.23
N PHE A 32 4.61 -12.93 0.32
CA PHE A 32 3.45 -12.36 -0.35
C PHE A 32 3.86 -11.35 -1.43
N SER A 33 3.55 -11.66 -2.69
CA SER A 33 3.68 -10.71 -3.81
C SER A 33 2.39 -9.90 -3.99
N GLN A 34 2.55 -8.60 -4.17
CA GLN A 34 1.47 -7.62 -4.42
C GLN A 34 1.52 -7.07 -5.85
N ASP A 35 2.17 -7.79 -6.76
CA ASP A 35 2.42 -7.30 -8.11
C ASP A 35 1.10 -7.05 -8.85
N VAL A 36 0.95 -5.85 -9.42
CA VAL A 36 -0.23 -5.48 -10.19
C VAL A 36 0.03 -5.79 -11.66
N MET A 37 -0.83 -6.61 -12.26
CA MET A 37 -0.82 -6.85 -13.71
C MET A 37 -1.81 -5.92 -14.42
N VAL A 38 -1.33 -5.20 -15.43
CA VAL A 38 -2.14 -4.28 -16.24
C VAL A 38 -2.44 -4.92 -17.59
N TYR A 39 -3.73 -5.05 -17.92
CA TYR A 39 -4.21 -5.56 -19.19
C TYR A 39 -4.93 -4.47 -19.97
N ASN A 40 -4.61 -4.33 -21.25
CA ASN A 40 -5.34 -3.44 -22.15
C ASN A 40 -6.58 -4.17 -22.69
N VAL A 41 -7.69 -3.46 -22.74
CA VAL A 41 -8.98 -3.93 -23.29
C VAL A 41 -9.48 -2.94 -24.33
N ASP A 42 -10.21 -3.45 -25.31
CA ASP A 42 -10.84 -2.65 -26.35
C ASP A 42 -12.30 -2.33 -25.98
N VAL A 43 -12.86 -1.35 -26.68
CA VAL A 43 -14.27 -0.98 -26.54
C VAL A 43 -15.14 -2.17 -26.92
N ASN A 44 -16.12 -2.48 -26.06
CA ASN A 44 -17.02 -3.63 -26.16
C ASN A 44 -16.40 -4.99 -25.83
N ASP A 45 -15.14 -5.04 -25.39
CA ASP A 45 -14.63 -6.25 -24.75
C ASP A 45 -15.45 -6.55 -23.48
N LYS A 46 -15.49 -7.82 -23.11
CA LYS A 46 -16.12 -8.29 -21.87
C LYS A 46 -15.15 -9.18 -21.11
N VAL A 47 -15.09 -8.99 -19.79
CA VAL A 47 -14.29 -9.84 -18.90
C VAL A 47 -15.21 -10.76 -18.10
N TYR A 48 -15.01 -12.06 -18.23
CA TYR A 48 -15.79 -13.11 -17.57
C TYR A 48 -14.98 -13.67 -16.39
N LEU A 49 -15.61 -13.66 -15.22
CA LEU A 49 -15.08 -14.22 -13.99
C LEU A 49 -16.02 -15.32 -13.50
N PHE A 50 -15.46 -16.46 -13.13
CA PHE A 50 -16.23 -17.60 -12.64
C PHE A 50 -15.50 -18.30 -11.52
N THR A 51 -16.26 -18.96 -10.65
CA THR A 51 -15.73 -19.94 -9.70
C THR A 51 -15.57 -21.29 -10.37
N ASP A 52 -14.75 -22.16 -9.77
CA ASP A 52 -14.60 -23.57 -10.14
C ASP A 52 -15.94 -24.32 -10.12
N GLY A 53 -16.91 -23.91 -9.31
CA GLY A 53 -18.28 -24.45 -9.34
C GLY A 53 -18.93 -24.50 -10.73
N VAL A 54 -18.55 -23.61 -11.67
CA VAL A 54 -19.04 -23.68 -13.07
C VAL A 54 -18.42 -24.86 -13.83
N GLU A 55 -17.11 -25.06 -13.71
CA GLU A 55 -16.39 -26.13 -14.41
C GLU A 55 -16.64 -27.50 -13.78
N GLU A 56 -16.76 -27.55 -12.45
CA GLU A 56 -16.95 -28.77 -11.67
C GLU A 56 -18.40 -29.25 -11.62
N SER A 57 -19.36 -28.44 -12.09
CA SER A 57 -20.78 -28.81 -12.22
C SER A 57 -20.96 -30.12 -12.99
N ARG A 58 -21.79 -31.04 -12.45
CA ARG A 58 -21.94 -32.40 -12.98
C ARG A 58 -23.28 -32.64 -13.66
N ASN A 59 -23.27 -33.49 -14.67
CA ASN A 59 -24.47 -34.07 -15.26
C ASN A 59 -24.91 -35.36 -14.55
N SER A 60 -26.03 -35.94 -14.96
CA SER A 60 -26.55 -37.21 -14.42
C SER A 60 -25.64 -38.44 -14.65
N ALA A 61 -24.68 -38.34 -15.56
CA ALA A 61 -23.63 -39.35 -15.76
C ALA A 61 -22.38 -39.10 -14.89
N ASN A 62 -22.44 -38.13 -13.97
CA ASN A 62 -21.35 -37.70 -13.09
C ASN A 62 -20.15 -37.08 -13.84
N GLU A 63 -20.35 -36.66 -15.10
CA GLU A 63 -19.33 -35.97 -15.89
C GLU A 63 -19.34 -34.47 -15.56
N MET A 64 -18.16 -33.89 -15.35
CA MET A 64 -18.01 -32.44 -15.15
C MET A 64 -18.26 -31.67 -16.44
N PHE A 65 -18.79 -30.45 -16.31
CA PHE A 65 -18.97 -29.53 -17.42
C PHE A 65 -17.63 -29.26 -18.12
N GLY A 66 -16.63 -28.89 -17.32
CA GLY A 66 -15.23 -28.80 -17.71
C GLY A 66 -14.88 -27.60 -18.60
N GLU A 67 -13.61 -27.22 -18.53
CA GLU A 67 -13.01 -26.09 -19.25
C GLU A 67 -13.28 -26.14 -20.77
N ALA A 68 -13.10 -27.31 -21.40
CA ALA A 68 -13.26 -27.44 -22.86
C ALA A 68 -14.66 -27.11 -23.35
N ARG A 69 -15.71 -27.43 -22.57
CA ARG A 69 -17.09 -27.09 -22.92
C ARG A 69 -17.37 -25.62 -22.69
N LEU A 70 -16.85 -25.05 -21.60
CA LEU A 70 -16.97 -23.63 -21.29
C LEU A 70 -16.31 -22.77 -22.37
N HIS A 71 -15.05 -23.04 -22.69
CA HIS A 71 -14.29 -22.31 -23.71
C HIS A 71 -14.90 -22.50 -25.10
N GLY A 72 -15.44 -23.68 -25.39
CA GLY A 72 -16.14 -23.95 -26.65
C GLY A 72 -17.41 -23.13 -26.87
N LEU A 73 -17.95 -22.45 -25.85
CA LEU A 73 -19.07 -21.52 -26.02
C LEU A 73 -18.64 -20.19 -26.65
N PHE A 74 -17.37 -19.83 -26.55
CA PHE A 74 -16.81 -18.60 -27.11
C PHE A 74 -16.36 -18.83 -28.56
N ASP A 75 -17.34 -19.04 -29.43
CA ASP A 75 -17.14 -19.37 -30.85
C ASP A 75 -17.30 -18.18 -31.80
N GLY A 76 -17.45 -16.96 -31.27
CA GLY A 76 -17.58 -15.75 -32.08
C GLY A 76 -18.94 -15.58 -32.79
N THR A 77 -19.95 -16.36 -32.42
CA THR A 77 -21.26 -16.33 -33.11
C THR A 77 -22.31 -15.45 -32.44
N ASP A 78 -22.12 -15.10 -31.17
CA ASP A 78 -23.06 -14.30 -30.37
C ASP A 78 -22.30 -13.54 -29.27
N GLY A 79 -22.66 -12.29 -29.03
CA GLY A 79 -22.12 -11.48 -27.93
C GLY A 79 -22.78 -11.77 -26.58
N ASN A 80 -23.92 -12.47 -26.54
CA ASN A 80 -24.66 -12.77 -25.31
C ASN A 80 -24.14 -14.03 -24.59
N MET A 81 -22.84 -14.05 -24.27
CA MET A 81 -22.23 -15.22 -23.63
C MET A 81 -22.73 -15.48 -22.21
N PHE A 82 -23.18 -14.46 -21.49
CA PHE A 82 -23.68 -14.64 -20.12
C PHE A 82 -24.90 -15.58 -20.08
N ASP A 83 -25.93 -15.27 -20.87
CA ASP A 83 -27.13 -16.09 -20.95
C ASP A 83 -26.82 -17.46 -21.59
N ARG A 84 -25.91 -17.51 -22.57
CA ARG A 84 -25.50 -18.76 -23.21
C ARG A 84 -24.82 -19.72 -22.23
N ILE A 85 -23.93 -19.22 -21.38
CA ILE A 85 -23.26 -20.03 -20.35
C ILE A 85 -24.29 -20.57 -19.36
N ILE A 86 -25.18 -19.71 -18.85
CA ILE A 86 -26.22 -20.12 -17.89
C ILE A 86 -27.15 -21.17 -18.51
N GLY A 87 -27.64 -20.92 -19.73
CA GLY A 87 -28.53 -21.85 -20.43
C GLY A 87 -27.86 -23.20 -20.67
N ARG A 88 -26.60 -23.18 -21.14
CA ARG A 88 -25.86 -24.42 -21.39
C ARG A 88 -25.56 -25.20 -20.11
N LEU A 89 -25.23 -24.50 -19.03
CA LEU A 89 -24.98 -25.12 -17.73
C LEU A 89 -26.25 -25.78 -17.19
N ALA A 90 -27.39 -25.09 -17.24
CA ALA A 90 -28.69 -25.63 -16.82
C ALA A 90 -29.13 -26.84 -17.65
N GLU A 91 -28.93 -26.80 -18.98
CA GLU A 91 -29.17 -27.95 -19.86
C GLU A 91 -28.27 -29.14 -19.52
N PHE A 92 -27.00 -28.87 -19.22
CA PHE A 92 -26.01 -29.91 -18.94
C PHE A 92 -26.26 -30.59 -17.59
N THR A 93 -26.53 -29.81 -16.54
CA THR A 93 -26.82 -30.35 -15.20
C THR A 93 -28.21 -30.97 -15.13
N ALA A 94 -29.15 -30.58 -15.99
CA ALA A 94 -30.50 -31.13 -16.09
C ALA A 94 -31.24 -31.19 -14.72
N GLY A 95 -30.98 -30.21 -13.85
CA GLY A 95 -31.56 -30.12 -12.51
C GLY A 95 -30.97 -31.10 -11.49
N GLN A 96 -29.75 -31.61 -11.70
CA GLN A 96 -28.97 -32.23 -10.65
C GLN A 96 -28.64 -31.24 -9.53
N ASP A 97 -28.46 -31.77 -8.32
CA ASP A 97 -27.99 -30.98 -7.19
C ASP A 97 -26.59 -30.44 -7.48
N GLN A 98 -26.36 -29.22 -6.99
CA GLN A 98 -25.12 -28.50 -7.17
C GLN A 98 -24.13 -28.90 -6.08
N ASP A 99 -22.91 -29.29 -6.47
CA ASP A 99 -21.88 -29.76 -5.54
C ASP A 99 -21.14 -28.61 -4.83
N ASP A 100 -21.04 -27.43 -5.45
CA ASP A 100 -20.33 -26.25 -4.93
C ASP A 100 -20.92 -24.92 -5.45
N ASP A 101 -20.63 -23.79 -4.79
CA ASP A 101 -21.20 -22.48 -5.11
C ASP A 101 -20.76 -21.98 -6.51
N ILE A 102 -21.76 -21.66 -7.35
CA ILE A 102 -21.58 -21.13 -8.71
C ILE A 102 -21.69 -19.61 -8.66
N THR A 103 -20.61 -18.94 -9.03
CA THR A 103 -20.60 -17.50 -9.29
C THR A 103 -20.15 -17.26 -10.72
N LEU A 104 -20.91 -16.44 -11.45
CA LEU A 104 -20.54 -15.91 -12.75
C LEU A 104 -20.72 -14.39 -12.72
N ALA A 105 -19.66 -13.64 -13.03
CA ALA A 105 -19.68 -12.19 -13.15
C ALA A 105 -19.11 -11.77 -14.50
N VAL A 106 -19.70 -10.74 -15.09
CA VAL A 106 -19.26 -10.17 -16.38
C VAL A 106 -19.06 -8.68 -16.21
N LEU A 107 -17.90 -8.20 -16.64
CA LEU A 107 -17.57 -6.78 -16.68
C LEU A 107 -17.61 -6.30 -18.12
N ASP A 108 -18.42 -5.28 -18.39
CA ASP A 108 -18.48 -4.62 -19.69
C ASP A 108 -17.38 -3.57 -19.82
N CYS A 109 -16.48 -3.75 -20.78
CA CYS A 109 -15.46 -2.76 -21.13
C CYS A 109 -16.07 -1.67 -22.01
N VAL A 110 -16.82 -0.79 -21.38
CA VAL A 110 -17.36 0.41 -22.02
C VAL A 110 -16.34 1.56 -21.93
N PRO A 111 -16.33 2.49 -22.90
CA PRO A 111 -15.58 3.73 -22.77
C PRO A 111 -16.10 4.44 -21.52
N ASN A 112 -15.28 4.46 -20.49
CA ASN A 112 -15.55 5.33 -19.37
C ASN A 112 -15.30 6.75 -19.88
N ALA A 113 -16.33 7.60 -19.94
CA ALA A 113 -16.14 9.04 -20.12
C ALA A 113 -15.39 9.69 -18.92
N GLY A 114 -14.89 8.85 -18.00
CA GLY A 114 -14.68 9.11 -16.60
C GLY A 114 -15.98 9.55 -15.93
N PRO A 115 -15.97 9.82 -14.61
CA PRO A 115 -16.46 11.15 -14.25
C PRO A 115 -15.77 12.10 -15.24
N LYS A 116 -16.47 13.08 -15.85
CA LYS A 116 -15.75 14.22 -16.43
C LYS A 116 -14.71 14.55 -15.38
N VAL A 117 -13.43 14.29 -15.65
CA VAL A 117 -12.37 14.90 -14.89
C VAL A 117 -12.66 16.35 -15.22
N ARG A 118 -13.49 16.99 -14.38
CA ARG A 118 -13.63 18.44 -14.35
C ARG A 118 -12.19 18.85 -14.31
N ALA A 119 -11.67 19.29 -15.45
CA ALA A 119 -10.25 19.36 -15.72
C ALA A 119 -9.60 19.96 -14.48
N ARG A 120 -8.98 19.12 -13.60
CA ARG A 120 -8.96 19.31 -12.13
C ARG A 120 -9.47 20.70 -11.83
N ASP A 121 -10.79 20.89 -11.64
CA ASP A 121 -11.28 22.12 -11.00
C ASP A 121 -10.39 22.16 -9.76
N THR A 122 -9.37 23.01 -9.76
CA THR A 122 -8.24 22.88 -8.83
C THR A 122 -8.88 22.95 -7.48
N ILE A 123 -9.10 21.80 -6.84
CA ILE A 123 -9.64 21.75 -5.51
C ILE A 123 -8.49 22.33 -4.72
N LYS A 124 -8.58 23.64 -4.47
CA LYS A 124 -7.59 24.34 -3.70
C LYS A 124 -7.75 23.82 -2.29
N VAL A 125 -6.99 22.77 -1.99
CA VAL A 125 -6.89 22.23 -0.64
C VAL A 125 -6.43 23.40 0.23
N LEU A 126 -7.23 23.70 1.25
CA LEU A 126 -6.92 24.79 2.16
C LEU A 126 -5.64 24.42 2.93
N PRO A 127 -4.74 25.39 3.16
CA PRO A 127 -3.59 25.14 4.02
C PRO A 127 -4.09 24.80 5.43
N TRP A 128 -3.47 23.79 6.03
CA TRP A 128 -3.82 23.34 7.36
C TRP A 128 -2.56 22.96 8.14
N SER A 129 -2.70 22.97 9.46
CA SER A 129 -1.66 22.60 10.39
C SER A 129 -2.20 21.60 11.41
N LEU A 130 -1.45 20.54 11.67
CA LEU A 130 -1.69 19.60 12.75
C LEU A 130 -0.53 19.65 13.74
N ASN A 131 -0.84 19.56 15.03
CA ASN A 131 0.14 19.51 16.10
C ASN A 131 -0.19 18.36 17.05
N TYR A 132 0.79 17.50 17.29
CA TYR A 132 0.70 16.38 18.23
C TYR A 132 1.76 16.58 19.32
N ASP A 133 1.31 16.64 20.57
CA ASP A 133 2.17 16.69 21.75
C ASP A 133 2.08 15.32 22.43
N LEU A 134 3.13 14.52 22.28
CA LEU A 134 3.18 13.15 22.80
C LEU A 134 3.98 13.13 24.10
N GLY A 135 3.31 12.78 25.19
CA GLY A 135 3.95 12.46 26.45
C GLY A 135 4.48 11.02 26.45
N ILE A 136 5.13 10.63 27.54
CA ILE A 136 5.73 9.30 27.65
C ILE A 136 4.68 8.18 27.58
N ASP A 137 3.53 8.40 28.20
CA ASP A 137 2.46 7.39 28.21
C ASP A 137 1.97 7.12 26.78
N ASP A 138 1.88 8.17 25.95
CA ASP A 138 1.51 8.04 24.54
C ASP A 138 2.60 7.32 23.73
N ILE A 139 3.87 7.69 23.94
CA ILE A 139 5.04 7.11 23.27
C ILE A 139 5.17 5.62 23.59
N ARG A 140 4.85 5.20 24.82
CA ARG A 140 4.85 3.78 25.23
C ARG A 140 3.67 3.01 24.68
N ALA A 141 2.51 3.65 24.57
CA ALA A 141 1.27 2.97 24.20
C ALA A 141 1.26 2.51 22.75
N SER A 142 1.74 3.35 21.81
CA SER A 142 1.73 3.01 20.39
C SER A 142 2.67 3.87 19.56
N ASN A 143 3.07 3.36 18.39
CA ASN A 143 3.75 4.18 17.39
C ASN A 143 2.73 5.18 16.78
N PRO A 144 2.93 6.50 16.90
CA PRO A 144 1.99 7.51 16.40
C PRO A 144 1.88 7.52 14.86
N VAL A 145 2.91 7.05 14.14
CA VAL A 145 2.93 7.09 12.67
C VAL A 145 1.79 6.28 12.06
N SER A 146 1.44 5.13 12.67
CA SER A 146 0.34 4.28 12.19
C SER A 146 -1.03 4.94 12.31
N GLN A 147 -1.17 5.96 13.14
CA GLN A 147 -2.41 6.73 13.30
C GLN A 147 -2.39 8.00 12.46
N ILE A 148 -1.24 8.67 12.34
CA ILE A 148 -1.10 9.92 11.59
C ILE A 148 -1.20 9.66 10.08
N VAL A 149 -0.53 8.64 9.55
CA VAL A 149 -0.48 8.38 8.10
C VAL A 149 -1.89 8.18 7.50
N PRO A 150 -2.77 7.33 8.07
CA PRO A 150 -4.14 7.20 7.56
C PRO A 150 -4.96 8.50 7.64
N LEU A 151 -4.70 9.36 8.64
CA LEU A 151 -5.36 10.67 8.72
C LEU A 151 -4.91 11.59 7.59
N LEU A 152 -3.63 11.57 7.23
CA LEU A 152 -3.08 12.32 6.10
C LEU A 152 -3.62 11.80 4.76
N SER A 153 -3.74 10.48 4.58
CA SER A 153 -4.27 9.88 3.36
C SER A 153 -5.73 10.22 3.07
N ASN A 154 -6.50 10.63 4.08
CA ASN A 154 -7.88 11.11 3.89
C ASN A 154 -7.94 12.55 3.36
N ALA A 155 -6.83 13.29 3.37
CA ALA A 155 -6.77 14.61 2.76
C ALA A 155 -6.57 14.49 1.24
N ILE A 156 -7.31 15.31 0.49
CA ILE A 156 -7.37 15.25 -0.98
C ILE A 156 -5.97 15.43 -1.58
N GLY A 157 -5.51 14.45 -2.37
CA GLY A 157 -4.25 14.50 -3.10
C GLY A 157 -3.03 14.02 -2.32
N LEU A 158 -3.21 13.51 -1.09
CA LEU A 158 -2.13 12.96 -0.27
C LEU A 158 -2.08 11.42 -0.26
N ASP A 159 -3.15 10.78 -0.73
CA ASP A 159 -3.27 9.34 -0.87
C ASP A 159 -2.17 8.73 -1.75
N VAL A 160 -1.80 9.39 -2.84
CA VAL A 160 -0.73 8.95 -3.75
C VAL A 160 0.68 9.05 -3.14
N HIS A 161 0.84 9.80 -2.05
CA HIS A 161 2.13 10.01 -1.38
C HIS A 161 2.21 9.29 -0.02
N GLN A 162 1.26 8.41 0.29
CA GLN A 162 1.16 7.74 1.58
C GLN A 162 2.45 6.99 1.98
N ASP A 163 3.06 6.24 1.06
CA ASP A 163 4.26 5.45 1.34
C ASP A 163 5.47 6.33 1.66
N TYR A 164 5.61 7.44 0.93
CA TYR A 164 6.66 8.43 1.18
C TYR A 164 6.48 9.12 2.52
N LEU A 165 5.27 9.60 2.82
CA LEU A 165 4.95 10.22 4.10
C LEU A 165 5.12 9.26 5.28
N SER A 166 4.74 7.99 5.11
CA SER A 166 4.94 6.93 6.10
C SER A 166 6.43 6.70 6.39
N THR A 167 7.25 6.64 5.34
CA THR A 167 8.70 6.46 5.47
C THR A 167 9.33 7.66 6.18
N ILE A 168 9.02 8.88 5.73
CA ILE A 168 9.54 10.12 6.32
C ILE A 168 9.16 10.23 7.80
N LEU A 169 7.87 10.04 8.13
CA LEU A 169 7.38 10.10 9.51
C LEU A 169 8.01 9.01 10.39
N SER A 170 8.18 7.80 9.87
CA SER A 170 8.81 6.68 10.60
C SER A 170 10.27 6.97 10.92
N GLU A 171 11.03 7.47 9.96
CA GLU A 171 12.44 7.82 10.15
C GLU A 171 12.60 8.99 11.13
N LEU A 172 11.81 10.06 10.98
CA LEU A 172 11.82 11.17 11.93
C LEU A 172 11.48 10.71 13.34
N TYR A 173 10.43 9.89 13.49
CA TYR A 173 9.99 9.38 14.79
C TYR A 173 11.01 8.45 15.43
N SER A 174 11.60 7.56 14.63
CA SER A 174 12.67 6.69 15.12
C SER A 174 13.86 7.51 15.59
N ASN A 175 14.24 8.57 14.88
CA ASN A 175 15.35 9.43 15.30
C ASN A 175 15.04 10.18 16.62
N ALA A 176 13.86 10.78 16.72
CA ALA A 176 13.43 11.50 17.92
C ALA A 176 13.34 10.57 19.15
N LEU A 177 12.83 9.36 18.96
CA LEU A 177 12.72 8.37 20.03
C LEU A 177 14.08 7.77 20.39
N GLU A 178 14.77 7.17 19.43
CA GLU A 178 15.95 6.35 19.67
C GLU A 178 17.16 7.20 20.02
N HIS A 179 17.41 8.28 19.28
CA HIS A 179 18.56 9.14 19.51
C HIS A 179 18.24 10.29 20.48
N GLY A 180 17.03 10.86 20.39
CA GLY A 180 16.63 11.97 21.26
C GLY A 180 16.34 11.52 22.69
N LEU A 181 15.36 10.64 22.88
CA LEU A 181 14.89 10.25 24.22
C LEU A 181 15.64 9.06 24.82
N LEU A 182 16.01 8.07 24.01
CA LEU A 182 16.61 6.84 24.49
C LEU A 182 18.14 6.84 24.41
N GLU A 183 18.77 7.83 23.79
CA GLU A 183 20.23 7.95 23.63
C GLU A 183 20.90 6.66 23.11
N LEU A 184 20.23 5.95 22.20
CA LEU A 184 20.75 4.72 21.61
C LEU A 184 21.76 5.04 20.51
N ASP A 185 22.88 4.32 20.52
CA ASP A 185 23.88 4.40 19.45
C ASP A 185 23.53 3.39 18.35
N SER A 186 23.36 3.88 17.12
CA SER A 186 23.06 3.05 15.95
C SER A 186 24.22 2.14 15.56
N SER A 187 25.45 2.40 16.05
CA SER A 187 26.62 1.54 15.85
C SER A 187 26.48 0.15 16.50
N MET A 188 25.59 -0.02 17.48
CA MET A 188 25.34 -1.31 18.14
C MET A 188 24.69 -2.34 17.22
N LYS A 189 24.13 -1.93 16.07
CA LYS A 189 23.51 -2.81 15.07
C LYS A 189 24.53 -3.52 14.14
N GLN A 190 25.84 -3.27 14.30
CA GLN A 190 26.88 -3.77 13.39
C GLN A 190 27.17 -5.28 13.46
N THR A 191 26.65 -6.00 14.46
CA THR A 191 26.83 -7.47 14.60
C THR A 191 25.47 -8.17 14.75
N GLU A 192 25.39 -9.43 14.34
CA GLU A 192 24.17 -10.27 14.45
C GLU A 192 23.68 -10.37 15.91
N ASP A 193 24.60 -10.54 16.87
CA ASP A 193 24.29 -10.52 18.31
C ASP A 193 23.86 -9.11 18.80
N GLY A 194 24.43 -8.06 18.22
CA GLY A 194 24.16 -6.66 18.60
C GLY A 194 22.74 -6.19 18.26
N PHE A 195 22.07 -6.84 17.31
CA PHE A 195 20.68 -6.51 16.96
C PHE A 195 19.71 -6.89 18.09
N MET A 196 19.83 -8.10 18.66
CA MET A 196 18.99 -8.53 19.77
C MET A 196 19.22 -7.71 21.04
N ASP A 197 20.49 -7.38 21.31
CA ASP A 197 20.87 -6.51 22.43
C ASP A 197 20.31 -5.09 22.24
N TYR A 198 20.33 -4.57 21.01
CA TYR A 198 19.76 -3.27 20.67
C TYR A 198 18.26 -3.19 20.98
N TYR A 199 17.47 -4.17 20.52
CA TYR A 199 16.01 -4.18 20.76
C TYR A 199 15.66 -4.38 22.24
N SER A 200 16.44 -5.20 22.95
CA SER A 200 16.27 -5.38 24.39
C SER A 200 16.56 -4.09 25.14
N LEU A 201 17.66 -3.41 24.80
CA LEU A 201 18.05 -2.14 25.40
C LEU A 201 17.04 -1.02 25.07
N ARG A 202 16.54 -0.95 23.84
CA ARG A 202 15.48 -0.03 23.42
C ARG A 202 14.22 -0.22 24.26
N SER A 203 13.79 -1.46 24.41
CA SER A 203 12.59 -1.79 25.20
C SER A 203 12.78 -1.43 26.68
N GLN A 204 13.96 -1.73 27.23
CA GLN A 204 14.31 -1.38 28.61
C GLN A 204 14.32 0.13 28.82
N ARG A 205 15.04 0.89 28.00
CA ARG A 205 15.14 2.36 28.16
C ARG A 205 13.77 3.03 27.99
N LEU A 206 12.94 2.54 27.08
CA LEU A 206 11.57 3.04 26.91
C LEU A 206 10.70 2.76 28.14
N ALA A 207 10.85 1.59 28.77
CA ALA A 207 10.18 1.28 30.03
C ALA A 207 10.66 2.18 31.18
N ASP A 208 11.97 2.45 31.25
CA ASP A 208 12.60 3.21 32.34
C ASP A 208 12.42 4.73 32.21
N LEU A 209 12.05 5.25 31.02
CA LEU A 209 11.98 6.68 30.72
C LEU A 209 10.96 7.44 31.62
N GLN A 210 11.44 8.32 32.52
CA GLN A 210 10.55 9.04 33.45
C GLN A 210 10.07 10.40 32.95
N THR A 211 10.86 11.05 32.08
CA THR A 211 10.53 12.33 31.45
C THR A 211 10.87 12.28 29.97
N GLY A 212 9.99 12.79 29.11
CA GLY A 212 10.22 12.85 27.68
C GLY A 212 9.00 13.39 26.95
N MET A 213 9.22 14.15 25.88
CA MET A 213 8.16 14.62 24.99
C MET A 213 8.64 14.56 23.54
N ILE A 214 7.73 14.20 22.64
CA ILE A 214 7.91 14.34 21.19
C ILE A 214 6.78 15.22 20.67
N ASN A 215 7.14 16.30 19.99
CA ASN A 215 6.23 17.18 19.29
C ASN A 215 6.31 16.92 17.78
N ILE A 216 5.16 16.71 17.15
CA ILE A 216 5.04 16.50 15.71
C ILE A 216 4.16 17.61 15.13
N GLN A 217 4.73 18.42 14.25
CA GLN A 217 4.03 19.47 13.52
C GLN A 217 4.00 19.12 12.04
N ILE A 218 2.81 19.24 11.45
CA ILE A 218 2.57 18.96 10.04
C ILE A 218 1.89 20.17 9.45
N HIS A 219 2.51 20.78 8.44
CA HIS A 219 1.97 21.93 7.75
C HIS A 219 1.79 21.61 6.28
N PHE A 220 0.54 21.54 5.85
CA PHE A 220 0.22 21.53 4.43
C PHE A 220 0.14 22.97 3.93
N LYS A 221 1.06 23.32 3.04
CA LYS A 221 1.19 24.66 2.47
C LYS A 221 1.03 24.55 0.95
N HIS A 222 0.60 25.64 0.33
CA HIS A 222 0.66 25.78 -1.12
C HIS A 222 1.31 27.12 -1.48
N ASN A 223 2.22 27.10 -2.45
CA ASN A 223 2.84 28.30 -3.00
C ASN A 223 2.47 28.41 -4.48
N GLY A 224 1.42 29.19 -4.77
CA GLY A 224 0.85 29.26 -6.10
C GLY A 224 0.22 27.92 -6.52
N SER A 225 0.90 27.21 -7.42
CA SER A 225 0.46 25.95 -8.02
C SER A 225 1.10 24.71 -7.40
N CYS A 226 2.15 24.86 -6.58
CA CYS A 226 2.85 23.75 -5.96
C CYS A 226 2.35 23.55 -4.52
N TYR A 227 2.04 22.31 -4.18
CA TYR A 227 1.66 21.89 -2.84
C TYR A 227 2.87 21.27 -2.15
N GLN A 228 3.04 21.54 -0.86
CA GLN A 228 4.14 20.99 -0.08
C GLN A 228 3.67 20.66 1.33
N ILE A 229 4.25 19.61 1.89
CA ILE A 229 4.14 19.29 3.30
C ILE A 229 5.46 19.61 3.97
N GLU A 230 5.38 20.39 5.05
CA GLU A 230 6.48 20.59 5.98
C GLU A 230 6.20 19.77 7.24
N LEU A 231 7.09 18.83 7.56
CA LEU A 231 7.04 18.02 8.76
C LEU A 231 8.15 18.49 9.69
N GLN A 232 7.79 18.90 10.90
CA GLN A 232 8.75 19.17 11.95
C GLN A 232 8.55 18.18 13.08
N MET A 233 9.66 17.56 13.50
CA MET A 233 9.69 16.71 14.67
C MET A 233 10.69 17.24 15.67
N SER A 234 10.26 17.42 16.91
CA SER A 234 11.12 17.86 18.00
C SER A 234 10.99 16.94 19.20
N ASP A 235 12.10 16.62 19.84
CA ASP A 235 12.14 15.88 21.10
C ASP A 235 12.69 16.74 22.24
N SER A 236 12.47 16.28 23.47
CA SER A 236 12.99 16.94 24.68
C SER A 236 14.42 16.49 25.05
N GLY A 237 15.07 15.68 24.23
CA GLY A 237 16.41 15.15 24.46
C GLY A 237 17.51 16.18 24.19
N ALA A 238 18.76 15.74 24.38
CA ALA A 238 19.94 16.56 24.16
C ALA A 238 20.24 16.82 22.65
N GLY A 239 19.54 16.11 21.76
CA GLY A 239 19.85 16.05 20.34
C GLY A 239 21.02 15.11 20.04
N PHE A 240 21.36 15.00 18.75
CA PHE A 240 22.47 14.16 18.29
C PHE A 240 23.34 14.90 17.27
N ASP A 241 24.59 14.46 17.14
CA ASP A 241 25.53 15.01 16.16
C ASP A 241 25.16 14.57 14.73
N TYR A 242 24.21 15.30 14.15
CA TYR A 242 23.73 15.07 12.78
C TYR A 242 24.82 15.29 11.72
N GLN A 243 25.87 16.09 12.01
CA GLN A 243 26.96 16.32 11.06
C GLN A 243 27.83 15.08 10.93
N LYS A 244 28.14 14.44 12.06
CA LYS A 244 28.84 13.16 12.08
C LYS A 244 28.00 12.05 11.44
N ALA A 245 26.71 11.98 11.73
CA ALA A 245 25.81 10.99 11.14
C ALA A 245 25.67 11.16 9.61
N ARG A 246 25.60 12.41 9.12
CA ARG A 246 25.55 12.72 7.68
C ARG A 246 26.81 12.30 6.94
N ALA A 247 27.98 12.43 7.57
CA ALA A 247 29.25 11.98 6.98
C ALA A 247 29.35 10.46 6.84
N VAL A 248 28.73 9.71 7.75
CA VAL A 248 28.71 8.23 7.73
C VAL A 248 27.67 7.68 6.74
N ALA A 249 26.57 8.40 6.49
CA ALA A 249 25.52 8.00 5.54
C ALA A 249 25.99 7.87 4.07
N GLY A 250 27.18 8.38 3.73
CA GLY A 250 27.81 8.23 2.41
C GLY A 250 28.59 6.93 2.21
N GLU A 251 28.82 6.14 3.27
CA GLU A 251 29.45 4.83 3.20
C GLU A 251 28.37 3.73 3.19
N ASN A 252 28.58 2.67 2.40
CA ASN A 252 27.63 1.62 2.02
C ASN A 252 27.13 0.71 3.18
N ASP A 253 27.02 1.23 4.40
CA ASP A 253 26.63 0.49 5.58
C ASP A 253 25.11 0.28 5.65
N ALA A 254 24.71 -0.87 6.21
CA ALA A 254 23.31 -1.24 6.40
C ALA A 254 22.58 -0.38 7.44
N PHE A 255 23.26 0.57 8.09
CA PHE A 255 22.77 1.33 9.26
C PHE A 255 23.06 2.82 9.10
N GLY A 256 22.18 3.68 9.62
CA GLY A 256 22.31 5.15 9.47
C GLY A 256 21.68 5.73 8.20
N ARG A 257 20.93 4.92 7.44
CA ARG A 257 20.23 5.35 6.22
C ARG A 257 19.17 6.41 6.46
N GLY A 258 18.67 6.60 7.69
CA GLY A 258 17.57 7.52 7.96
C GLY A 258 17.81 8.94 7.44
N ILE A 259 19.03 9.47 7.60
CA ILE A 259 19.37 10.79 7.03
C ILE A 259 19.39 10.74 5.50
N GLY A 260 20.00 9.71 4.90
CA GLY A 260 20.05 9.54 3.43
C GLY A 260 18.68 9.29 2.79
N ILE A 261 17.76 8.61 3.49
CA ILE A 261 16.37 8.43 3.08
C ILE A 261 15.66 9.78 3.10
N LEU A 262 15.79 10.55 4.19
CA LEU A 262 15.19 11.88 4.27
C LEU A 262 15.76 12.83 3.21
N GLU A 263 17.06 12.81 2.94
CA GLU A 263 17.69 13.63 1.90
C GLU A 263 17.36 13.20 0.47
N SER A 264 17.00 11.92 0.25
CA SER A 264 16.59 11.44 -1.07
C SER A 264 15.10 11.66 -1.36
N LEU A 265 14.27 11.66 -0.32
CA LEU A 265 12.81 11.79 -0.45
C LEU A 265 12.33 13.24 -0.30
N CYS A 266 13.02 14.07 0.48
CA CYS A 266 12.60 15.45 0.77
C CYS A 266 13.43 16.47 -0.02
N ASP A 267 12.80 17.58 -0.40
CA ASP A 267 13.48 18.71 -1.06
C ASP A 267 14.44 19.45 -0.13
N ASP A 268 14.11 19.51 1.16
CA ASP A 268 14.94 20.16 2.17
C ASP A 268 14.86 19.42 3.51
N VAL A 269 16.00 19.37 4.21
CA VAL A 269 16.15 18.73 5.53
C VAL A 269 17.01 19.64 6.40
N VAL A 270 16.40 20.20 7.44
CA VAL A 270 17.02 21.17 8.34
C VAL A 270 17.01 20.66 9.78
N TYR A 271 18.21 20.49 10.33
CA TYR A 271 18.41 20.17 11.75
C TYR A 271 18.60 21.46 12.56
N SER A 272 17.94 21.55 13.70
CA SER A 272 18.02 22.69 14.62
C SER A 272 18.13 22.23 16.08
N LYS A 273 18.31 23.19 17.00
CA LYS A 273 18.45 22.93 18.46
C LYS A 273 19.51 21.87 18.83
N GLY A 274 20.58 21.76 18.05
CA GLY A 274 21.63 20.77 18.31
C GLY A 274 21.24 19.33 17.92
N GLY A 275 20.22 19.16 17.06
CA GLY A 275 19.80 17.86 16.52
C GLY A 275 18.53 17.30 17.15
N SER A 276 17.99 17.92 18.20
CA SER A 276 16.71 17.54 18.84
C SER A 276 15.46 18.08 18.11
N SER A 277 15.66 18.71 16.96
CA SER A 277 14.57 19.18 16.12
C SER A 277 14.96 19.10 14.66
N VAL A 278 14.11 18.45 13.86
CA VAL A 278 14.30 18.22 12.43
C VAL A 278 13.08 18.73 11.69
N THR A 279 13.30 19.54 10.67
CA THR A 279 12.25 19.99 9.75
C THR A 279 12.57 19.49 8.36
N VAL A 280 11.61 18.84 7.73
CA VAL A 280 11.72 18.38 6.34
C VAL A 280 10.59 18.98 5.50
N THR A 281 10.92 19.31 4.25
CA THR A 281 9.94 19.78 3.26
C THR A 281 9.84 18.76 2.14
N TYR A 282 8.62 18.32 1.86
CA TYR A 282 8.29 17.36 0.81
C TYR A 282 7.30 18.01 -0.18
N ALA A 283 7.75 18.20 -1.42
CA ALA A 283 6.92 18.68 -2.51
C ALA A 283 5.97 17.58 -3.02
N LEU A 284 4.72 17.94 -3.26
CA LEU A 284 3.66 17.07 -3.74
C LEU A 284 3.51 17.23 -5.26
N GLU A 285 4.58 16.92 -6.00
CA GLU A 285 4.63 16.98 -7.47
C GLU A 285 4.05 15.72 -8.15
#